data_AF-A0A392N2V5-F1
#
_entry.id   AF-A0A392N2V5-F1
#
_cell.length_a   1.000
_cell.length_b   1.000
_cell.length_c   1.000
_cell.angle_alpha   90.00
_cell.angle_beta   90.00
_cell.angle_gamma   90.00
#
_symmetry.space_group_name_H-M   'P 1'
#
loop_
_entity.id
_entity.type
_entity.pdbx_description
1 polymer ?
#
loop_
_entity_poly.entity_id
_entity_poly.type
_entity_poly.pdbx_seq_one_letter_code
_entity_poly.pdbx_strand_id
1 'polypeptide(L)'
;VGNIGGREFAESLAPDVQKLLLSSSCRPLVRKKAALCLLRLYRKNPDVVNVDGWADRMAQLLDERDLGVLTSSMSLLVALVSNQHEAYWSCLPKCVKTLERLARNQDIPQEYTYYGIPSPWLQVKTMRALQYFPTIEDPNTRRSLFEVLQRILMGTDVVKNVNKNNASHAVLFEALALVCHCTALY
;
A
#
# COMPACT_ATOMS: atom_id res chain seq x y z
N VAL A 1 -20.96 -13.49 1.60
CA VAL A 1 -21.15 -12.76 0.32
C VAL A 1 -20.00 -12.95 -0.67
N GLY A 2 -18.72 -12.90 -0.26
CA GLY A 2 -17.56 -13.00 -1.17
C GLY A 2 -17.30 -14.34 -1.91
N ASN A 3 -18.13 -15.36 -1.71
CA ASN A 3 -17.90 -16.71 -2.26
C ASN A 3 -18.93 -17.16 -3.33
N ILE A 4 -19.99 -16.39 -3.61
CA ILE A 4 -21.15 -16.88 -4.40
C ILE A 4 -21.39 -16.09 -5.70
N GLY A 5 -20.90 -14.87 -5.84
CA GLY A 5 -21.18 -14.04 -7.02
C GLY A 5 -20.30 -14.34 -8.25
N GLY A 6 -20.95 -14.58 -9.40
CA GLY A 6 -20.35 -14.52 -10.74
C GLY A 6 -20.05 -13.07 -11.20
N ARG A 7 -19.74 -12.88 -12.49
CA ARG A 7 -19.34 -11.59 -13.08
C ARG A 7 -20.37 -10.48 -12.87
N GLU A 8 -21.65 -10.76 -13.15
CA GLU A 8 -22.78 -9.81 -13.02
C GLU A 8 -22.98 -9.32 -11.57
N PHE A 9 -22.76 -10.22 -10.61
CA PHE A 9 -22.83 -9.86 -9.19
C PHE A 9 -21.71 -8.89 -8.79
N ALA A 10 -20.50 -9.10 -9.31
CA ALA A 10 -19.38 -8.21 -9.06
C ALA A 10 -19.60 -6.82 -9.64
N GLU A 11 -20.14 -6.75 -10.86
CA GLU A 11 -20.48 -5.49 -11.55
C GLU A 11 -21.57 -4.72 -10.80
N SER A 12 -22.60 -5.43 -10.31
CA SER A 12 -23.71 -4.81 -9.59
C SER A 12 -23.32 -4.29 -8.19
N LEU A 13 -22.43 -4.99 -7.48
CA LEU A 13 -22.03 -4.62 -6.11
C LEU A 13 -20.91 -3.58 -6.04
N ALA A 14 -20.07 -3.50 -7.08
CA ALA A 14 -18.89 -2.64 -7.06
C ALA A 14 -19.20 -1.16 -6.77
N PRO A 15 -20.21 -0.51 -7.38
CA PRO A 15 -20.51 0.90 -7.12
C PRO A 15 -20.78 1.20 -5.64
N ASP A 16 -21.54 0.34 -4.96
CA ASP A 16 -21.85 0.51 -3.53
C ASP A 16 -20.60 0.32 -2.65
N VAL A 17 -19.77 -0.67 -2.98
CA VAL A 17 -18.51 -0.91 -2.26
C VAL A 17 -17.55 0.27 -2.43
N GLN A 18 -17.45 0.81 -3.65
CA GLN A 18 -16.66 2.00 -3.93
C GLN A 18 -17.16 3.21 -3.14
N LYS A 19 -18.48 3.44 -3.11
CA LYS A 19 -19.10 4.51 -2.32
C LYS A 19 -18.78 4.38 -0.83
N LEU A 20 -18.86 3.19 -0.26
CA LEU A 20 -18.52 2.94 1.14
C LEU A 20 -17.03 3.18 1.44
N LEU A 21 -16.14 2.86 0.51
CA LEU A 21 -14.70 3.09 0.66
C LEU A 21 -14.33 4.58 0.62
N LEU A 22 -14.92 5.32 -0.31
CA LEU A 22 -14.62 6.73 -0.56
C LEU A 22 -15.32 7.68 0.41
N SER A 23 -16.39 7.24 1.05
CA SER A 23 -17.13 8.06 2.01
C SER A 23 -16.34 8.30 3.29
N SER A 24 -15.99 9.55 3.56
CA SER A 24 -15.33 9.98 4.80
C SER A 24 -16.22 9.85 6.04
N SER A 25 -17.55 9.78 5.88
CA SER A 25 -18.50 9.56 6.98
C SER A 25 -18.60 8.10 7.40
N CYS A 26 -18.09 7.17 6.60
CA CYS A 26 -18.08 5.76 6.95
C CYS A 26 -17.03 5.44 8.02
N ARG A 27 -17.42 4.61 8.99
CA ARG A 27 -16.51 4.15 10.05
C ARG A 27 -15.28 3.46 9.43
N PRO A 28 -14.06 3.63 9.98
CA PRO A 28 -12.85 3.02 9.43
C PRO A 28 -12.95 1.51 9.23
N LEU A 29 -13.63 0.79 10.14
CA LEU A 29 -13.87 -0.65 10.00
C LEU A 29 -14.63 -1.02 8.71
N VAL A 30 -15.61 -0.20 8.31
CA VAL A 30 -16.40 -0.41 7.09
C VAL A 30 -15.52 -0.15 5.88
N ARG A 31 -14.75 0.94 5.89
CA ARG A 31 -13.83 1.32 4.80
C ARG A 31 -12.76 0.26 4.58
N LYS A 32 -12.18 -0.30 5.66
CA LYS A 32 -11.23 -1.44 5.61
C LYS A 32 -11.83 -2.64 4.87
N LYS A 33 -13.06 -3.02 5.24
CA LYS A 33 -13.78 -4.13 4.60
C LYS A 33 -14.15 -3.80 3.17
N ALA A 34 -14.53 -2.56 2.87
CA ALA A 34 -14.87 -2.12 1.52
C ALA A 34 -13.65 -2.18 0.58
N ALA A 35 -12.47 -1.71 1.02
CA ALA A 35 -11.23 -1.82 0.24
C ALA A 35 -10.88 -3.28 -0.09
N LEU A 36 -10.93 -4.18 0.89
CA LEU A 36 -10.63 -5.60 0.67
C LEU A 36 -11.73 -6.31 -0.15
N CYS A 37 -12.99 -5.88 -0.01
CA CYS A 37 -14.08 -6.35 -0.85
C CYS A 37 -13.87 -5.93 -2.31
N LEU A 38 -13.56 -4.66 -2.55
CA LEU A 38 -13.26 -4.13 -3.89
C LEU A 38 -12.07 -4.85 -4.51
N LEU A 39 -11.00 -5.08 -3.74
CA LEU A 39 -9.86 -5.90 -4.16
C LEU A 39 -10.30 -7.32 -4.59
N ARG A 40 -11.21 -7.95 -3.84
CA ARG A 40 -11.73 -9.29 -4.19
C ARG A 40 -12.59 -9.25 -5.45
N LEU A 41 -13.41 -8.22 -5.64
CA LEU A 41 -14.21 -8.03 -6.84
C LEU A 41 -13.31 -7.79 -8.06
N TYR A 42 -12.34 -6.87 -7.94
CA TYR A 42 -11.37 -6.54 -8.98
C TYR A 42 -10.58 -7.77 -9.45
N ARG A 43 -10.08 -8.59 -8.53
CA ARG A 43 -9.36 -9.83 -8.87
C ARG A 43 -10.23 -10.86 -9.62
N LYS A 44 -11.56 -10.79 -9.48
CA LYS A 44 -12.49 -11.67 -10.20
C LYS A 44 -12.93 -11.07 -11.54
N ASN A 45 -13.09 -9.75 -11.59
CA ASN A 45 -13.52 -9.00 -12.75
C ASN A 45 -12.84 -7.62 -12.74
N PRO A 46 -11.72 -7.44 -13.47
CA PRO A 46 -10.99 -6.17 -13.50
C PRO A 46 -11.85 -4.97 -13.93
N ASP A 47 -12.86 -5.21 -14.77
CA ASP A 47 -13.75 -4.18 -15.33
C ASP A 47 -14.58 -3.42 -14.27
N VAL A 48 -14.67 -3.95 -13.05
CA VAL A 48 -15.38 -3.27 -11.94
C VAL A 48 -14.66 -2.02 -11.44
N VAL A 49 -13.39 -1.84 -11.81
CA VAL A 49 -12.59 -0.64 -11.53
C VAL A 49 -12.19 -0.04 -12.87
N ASN A 50 -12.92 0.99 -13.31
CA ASN A 50 -12.48 1.77 -14.46
C ASN A 50 -11.22 2.55 -14.08
N VAL A 51 -10.16 2.39 -14.88
CA VAL A 51 -8.89 3.10 -14.73
C VAL A 51 -9.11 4.61 -14.71
N ASP A 52 -10.00 5.11 -15.59
CA ASP A 52 -10.37 6.53 -15.66
C ASP A 52 -11.07 6.96 -14.37
N GLY A 53 -10.44 7.89 -13.64
CA GLY A 53 -10.94 8.45 -12.38
C GLY A 53 -10.59 7.65 -11.13
N TRP A 54 -10.20 6.37 -11.24
CA TRP A 54 -9.70 5.64 -10.06
C TRP A 54 -8.28 6.02 -9.67
N ALA A 55 -7.46 6.51 -10.59
CA ALA A 55 -6.14 7.03 -10.26
C ALA A 55 -6.19 8.10 -9.16
N ASP A 56 -7.03 9.13 -9.34
CA ASP A 56 -7.17 10.24 -8.39
C ASP A 56 -7.80 9.78 -7.07
N ARG A 57 -8.84 8.95 -7.14
CA ARG A 57 -9.49 8.38 -5.96
C ARG A 57 -8.52 7.52 -5.16
N MET A 58 -7.67 6.75 -5.82
CA MET A 58 -6.64 5.95 -5.18
C MET A 58 -5.60 6.86 -4.52
N ALA A 59 -5.11 7.88 -5.21
CA ALA A 59 -4.17 8.85 -4.63
C ALA A 59 -4.73 9.52 -3.35
N GLN A 60 -6.03 9.87 -3.34
CA GLN A 60 -6.72 10.40 -2.16
C GLN A 60 -6.79 9.37 -1.01
N LEU A 61 -7.09 8.10 -1.32
CA LEU A 61 -7.11 7.03 -0.31
C LEU A 61 -5.73 6.76 0.32
N LEU A 62 -4.63 7.15 -0.34
CA LEU A 62 -3.28 7.04 0.21
C LEU A 62 -2.91 8.18 1.16
N ASP A 63 -3.72 9.25 1.23
CA ASP A 63 -3.58 10.32 2.24
C ASP A 63 -4.26 9.97 3.58
N GLU A 64 -4.86 8.78 3.70
CA GLU A 64 -5.56 8.33 4.91
C GLU A 64 -4.66 8.31 6.16
N ARG A 65 -5.21 8.85 7.26
CA ARG A 65 -4.55 8.82 8.57
C ARG A 65 -4.81 7.52 9.33
N ASP A 66 -5.99 6.90 9.16
CA ASP A 66 -6.23 5.58 9.75
C ASP A 66 -5.38 4.53 9.03
N LEU A 67 -4.37 4.03 9.74
CA LEU A 67 -3.39 3.08 9.18
C LEU A 67 -4.01 1.76 8.74
N GLY A 68 -5.15 1.36 9.30
CA GLY A 68 -5.86 0.17 8.86
C GLY A 68 -6.56 0.39 7.52
N VAL A 69 -7.21 1.54 7.33
CA VAL A 69 -7.80 1.94 6.04
C VAL A 69 -6.68 2.03 5.02
N LEU A 70 -5.60 2.74 5.34
CA LEU A 70 -4.43 2.86 4.47
C LEU A 70 -3.82 1.49 4.10
N THR A 71 -3.70 0.56 5.06
CA THR A 71 -3.19 -0.80 4.78
C THR A 71 -4.09 -1.59 3.83
N SER A 72 -5.40 -1.48 3.99
CA SER A 72 -6.36 -2.12 3.09
C SER A 72 -6.37 -1.49 1.69
N SER A 73 -6.30 -0.15 1.61
CA SER A 73 -6.16 0.63 0.38
C SER A 73 -4.86 0.33 -0.35
N MET A 74 -3.74 0.18 0.36
CA MET A 74 -2.45 -0.21 -0.21
C MET A 74 -2.52 -1.62 -0.80
N SER A 75 -3.28 -2.54 -0.17
CA SER A 75 -3.49 -3.88 -0.74
C SER A 75 -4.30 -3.85 -2.04
N LEU A 76 -5.24 -2.91 -2.16
CA LEU A 76 -5.95 -2.64 -3.42
C LEU A 76 -4.99 -2.04 -4.45
N LEU A 77 -4.22 -1.01 -4.08
CA LEU A 77 -3.23 -0.37 -4.96
C LEU A 77 -2.28 -1.40 -5.56
N VAL A 78 -1.68 -2.27 -4.73
CA VAL A 78 -0.77 -3.34 -5.20
C VAL A 78 -1.39 -4.17 -6.32
N ALA A 79 -2.68 -4.49 -6.25
CA ALA A 79 -3.35 -5.24 -7.31
C ALA A 79 -3.58 -4.38 -8.56
N LEU A 80 -3.96 -3.11 -8.40
CA LEU A 80 -4.18 -2.20 -9.51
C LEU A 80 -2.89 -1.93 -10.29
N VAL A 81 -1.80 -1.59 -9.59
CA VAL A 81 -0.50 -1.31 -10.25
C VAL A 81 0.14 -2.56 -10.83
N SER A 82 -0.19 -3.75 -10.31
CA SER A 82 0.28 -5.01 -10.92
C SER A 82 -0.33 -5.29 -12.28
N ASN A 83 -1.46 -4.65 -12.60
CA ASN A 83 -2.16 -4.81 -13.88
C ASN A 83 -1.93 -3.61 -14.80
N GLN A 84 -1.96 -2.38 -14.28
CA GLN A 84 -1.84 -1.15 -15.08
C GLN A 84 -1.16 -0.02 -14.29
N HIS A 85 0.15 -0.11 -14.05
CA HIS A 85 0.89 0.91 -13.28
C HIS A 85 0.85 2.31 -13.90
N GLU A 86 0.75 2.41 -15.24
CA GLU A 86 0.81 3.68 -15.99
C GLU A 86 -0.26 4.69 -15.58
N ALA A 87 -1.41 4.23 -15.08
CA ALA A 87 -2.47 5.10 -14.63
C ALA A 87 -2.26 5.66 -13.22
N TYR A 88 -1.36 5.08 -12.42
CA TYR A 88 -1.26 5.34 -10.99
C TYR A 88 0.04 6.06 -10.58
N TRP A 89 0.69 6.77 -11.51
CA TRP A 89 1.89 7.56 -11.19
C TRP A 89 1.66 8.59 -10.08
N SER A 90 0.44 9.15 -9.97
CA SER A 90 0.04 10.06 -8.89
C SER A 90 0.08 9.42 -7.50
N CYS A 91 0.02 8.09 -7.41
CA CYS A 91 0.11 7.34 -6.15
C CYS A 91 1.55 7.15 -5.67
N LEU A 92 2.53 7.15 -6.58
CA LEU A 92 3.94 6.90 -6.27
C LEU A 92 4.50 7.84 -5.19
N PRO A 93 4.41 9.18 -5.31
CA PRO A 93 4.91 10.08 -4.27
C PRO A 93 4.16 9.91 -2.93
N LYS A 94 2.89 9.48 -2.95
CA LYS A 94 2.11 9.18 -1.73
C LYS A 94 2.64 7.92 -1.01
N CYS A 95 3.04 6.90 -1.77
CA CYS A 95 3.70 5.71 -1.24
C CYS A 95 5.02 6.06 -0.54
N VAL A 96 5.87 6.87 -1.19
CA VAL A 96 7.14 7.32 -0.60
C VAL A 96 6.91 8.12 0.68
N LYS A 97 5.98 9.08 0.66
CA LYS A 97 5.59 9.85 1.86
C LYS A 97 5.08 8.98 3.00
N THR A 98 4.34 7.91 2.68
CA THR A 98 3.88 6.93 3.67
C THR A 98 5.05 6.20 4.32
N LEU A 99 6.03 5.78 3.52
CA LEU A 99 7.25 5.14 4.01
C LEU A 99 8.09 6.09 4.88
N GLU A 100 8.25 7.35 4.49
CA GLU A 100 8.95 8.36 5.29
C GLU A 100 8.32 8.54 6.67
N ARG A 101 6.98 8.67 6.71
CA ARG A 101 6.22 8.78 7.96
C ARG A 101 6.46 7.58 8.88
N LEU A 102 6.41 6.37 8.33
CA LEU A 102 6.64 5.13 9.08
C LEU A 102 8.09 4.99 9.56
N ALA A 103 9.07 5.30 8.70
CA ALA A 103 10.50 5.19 9.01
C ALA A 103 10.95 6.19 10.09
N ARG A 104 10.28 7.36 10.16
CA ARG A 104 10.48 8.38 11.21
C ARG A 104 9.63 8.14 12.46
N ASN A 105 8.77 7.10 12.45
CA ASN A 105 7.78 6.84 13.49
C ASN A 105 6.91 8.08 13.82
N GLN A 106 6.55 8.84 12.79
CA GLN A 106 5.81 10.08 12.93
C GLN A 106 4.30 9.81 12.92
N ASP A 107 3.59 10.26 13.96
CA ASP A 107 2.13 10.13 14.10
C ASP A 107 1.62 8.68 13.97
N ILE A 108 2.39 7.70 14.46
CA ILE A 108 2.03 6.29 14.41
C ILE A 108 1.42 5.87 15.76
N PRO A 109 0.14 5.46 15.80
CA PRO A 109 -0.47 4.97 17.03
C PRO A 109 0.20 3.68 17.54
N GLN A 110 0.22 3.51 18.86
CA GLN A 110 0.90 2.38 19.50
C GLN A 110 0.30 1.03 19.08
N GLU A 111 -1.01 0.96 18.84
CA GLU A 111 -1.71 -0.24 18.37
C GLU A 111 -1.30 -0.68 16.96
N TYR A 112 -0.67 0.20 16.19
CA TYR A 112 -0.08 -0.09 14.88
C TYR A 112 1.44 -0.30 14.94
N THR A 113 1.99 -0.41 16.14
CA THR A 113 3.40 -0.72 16.37
C THR A 113 3.56 -2.17 16.82
N TYR A 114 4.39 -2.95 16.12
CA TYR A 114 4.63 -4.36 16.42
C TYR A 114 6.05 -4.56 16.93
N TYR A 115 6.22 -4.89 18.22
CA TYR A 115 7.52 -4.97 18.90
C TYR A 115 8.43 -3.73 18.69
N GLY A 116 7.83 -2.54 18.67
CA GLY A 116 8.52 -1.28 18.42
C GLY A 116 8.73 -0.93 16.95
N ILE A 117 8.27 -1.78 16.02
CA ILE A 117 8.36 -1.54 14.57
C ILE A 117 7.05 -0.89 14.07
N PRO A 118 7.10 0.31 13.46
CA PRO A 118 5.90 0.99 12.98
C PRO A 118 5.26 0.29 11.77
N SER A 119 4.09 -0.34 11.95
CA SER A 119 3.29 -0.97 10.89
C SER A 119 4.10 -1.76 9.83
N PRO A 120 4.85 -2.81 10.22
CA PRO A 120 5.76 -3.52 9.31
C PRO A 120 5.06 -4.02 8.03
N TRP A 121 3.82 -4.51 8.15
CA TRP A 121 3.06 -4.99 6.99
C TRP A 121 2.63 -3.88 6.02
N LEU A 122 2.39 -2.66 6.51
CA LEU A 122 2.12 -1.52 5.64
C LEU A 122 3.40 -1.13 4.89
N GLN A 123 4.56 -1.11 5.57
CA GLN A 123 5.85 -0.86 4.93
C GLN A 123 6.10 -1.85 3.78
N VAL A 124 5.95 -3.15 4.05
CA VAL A 124 6.12 -4.22 3.03
C VAL A 124 5.17 -4.01 1.85
N LYS A 125 3.87 -3.78 2.09
CA LYS A 125 2.90 -3.55 1.00
C LYS A 125 3.22 -2.31 0.18
N THR A 126 3.70 -1.25 0.83
CA THR A 126 4.01 0.01 0.16
C THR A 126 5.23 -0.14 -0.74
N MET A 127 6.29 -0.81 -0.26
CA MET A 127 7.46 -1.14 -1.08
C MET A 127 7.11 -2.08 -2.23
N ARG A 128 6.23 -3.07 -2.00
CA ARG A 128 5.72 -3.93 -3.06
C ARG A 128 4.98 -3.14 -4.16
N ALA A 129 4.18 -2.15 -3.80
CA ALA A 129 3.51 -1.29 -4.79
C ALA A 129 4.53 -0.50 -5.61
N LEU A 130 5.58 0.01 -4.98
CA LEU A 130 6.64 0.77 -5.66
C LEU A 130 7.43 -0.08 -6.68
N GLN A 131 7.57 -1.39 -6.47
CA GLN A 131 8.25 -2.30 -7.41
C GLN A 131 7.53 -2.46 -8.76
N TYR A 132 6.26 -2.03 -8.89
CA TYR A 132 5.57 -2.08 -10.19
C TYR A 132 5.83 -0.86 -11.07
N PHE A 133 6.43 0.20 -10.52
CA PHE A 133 6.81 1.37 -11.30
C PHE A 133 8.23 1.18 -11.82
N PRO A 134 8.48 1.36 -13.13
CA PRO A 134 9.83 1.17 -13.67
C PRO A 134 10.77 2.24 -13.11
N THR A 135 10.60 3.51 -13.48
CA THR A 135 11.56 4.56 -13.12
C THR A 135 10.90 5.66 -12.30
N ILE A 136 11.49 6.00 -11.15
CA ILE A 136 11.09 7.17 -10.36
C ILE A 136 11.80 8.39 -10.93
N GLU A 137 11.14 9.13 -11.83
CA GLU A 137 11.75 10.26 -12.53
C GLU A 137 12.04 11.45 -11.61
N ASP A 138 11.10 11.79 -10.71
CA ASP A 138 11.25 12.94 -9.81
C ASP A 138 12.44 12.76 -8.85
N PRO A 139 13.47 13.62 -8.93
CA PRO A 139 14.69 13.48 -8.12
C PRO A 139 14.44 13.58 -6.62
N ASN A 140 13.45 14.38 -6.21
CA ASN A 140 13.13 14.56 -4.78
C ASN A 140 12.48 13.31 -4.20
N THR A 141 11.47 12.76 -4.88
CA THR A 141 10.81 11.50 -4.52
C THR A 141 11.82 10.35 -4.50
N ARG A 142 12.72 10.30 -5.49
CA ARG A 142 13.80 9.31 -5.53
C ARG A 142 14.70 9.46 -4.29
N ARG A 143 15.21 10.66 -4.00
CA ARG A 143 16.06 10.93 -2.83
C ARG A 143 15.38 10.50 -1.53
N SER A 144 14.15 10.93 -1.30
CA SER A 144 13.34 10.55 -0.13
C SER A 144 13.21 9.04 0.03
N LEU A 145 12.94 8.32 -1.07
CA LEU A 145 12.86 6.86 -1.02
C LEU A 145 14.20 6.22 -0.62
N PHE A 146 15.32 6.67 -1.21
CA PHE A 146 16.65 6.15 -0.88
C PHE A 146 17.05 6.44 0.57
N GLU A 147 16.69 7.60 1.12
CA GLU A 147 16.90 7.90 2.55
C GLU A 147 16.14 6.93 3.45
N VAL A 148 14.89 6.59 3.10
CA VAL A 148 14.10 5.60 3.85
C VAL A 148 14.72 4.21 3.74
N LEU A 149 15.09 3.79 2.53
CA LEU A 149 15.71 2.48 2.31
C LEU A 149 17.03 2.36 3.08
N GLN A 150 17.91 3.37 3.00
CA GLN A 150 19.16 3.39 3.77
C GLN A 150 18.89 3.25 5.27
N ARG A 151 17.88 3.94 5.81
CA ARG A 151 17.51 3.83 7.23
C ARG A 151 17.04 2.42 7.60
N ILE A 152 16.28 1.75 6.74
CA ILE A 152 15.85 0.35 6.95
C ILE A 152 17.06 -0.59 6.96
N LEU A 153 17.94 -0.47 5.96
CA LEU A 153 19.14 -1.31 5.86
C LEU A 153 20.08 -1.12 7.06
N MET A 154 20.29 0.11 7.51
CA MET A 154 21.18 0.42 8.64
C MET A 154 20.54 0.17 10.01
N GLY A 155 19.21 0.17 10.11
CA GLY A 155 18.47 0.06 11.38
C GLY A 155 17.99 -1.35 11.72
N THR A 156 18.35 -2.36 10.93
CA THR A 156 17.92 -3.75 11.15
C THR A 156 18.99 -4.52 11.92
N ASP A 157 18.68 -4.85 13.17
CA ASP A 157 19.54 -5.64 14.06
C ASP A 157 18.88 -6.97 14.44
N VAL A 158 19.69 -8.00 14.64
CA VAL A 158 19.24 -9.28 15.20
C VAL A 158 19.15 -9.17 16.72
N VAL A 159 17.96 -9.38 17.27
CA VAL A 159 17.72 -9.39 18.71
C VAL A 159 17.29 -10.77 19.22
N LYS A 160 17.14 -10.95 20.53
CA LYS A 160 16.67 -12.22 21.11
C LYS A 160 15.22 -12.57 20.75
N ASN A 161 14.39 -11.57 20.45
CA ASN A 161 12.97 -11.78 20.18
C ASN A 161 12.74 -12.17 18.71
N VAL A 162 12.35 -13.43 18.50
CA VAL A 162 12.10 -14.00 17.16
C VAL A 162 11.02 -13.24 16.38
N ASN A 163 9.95 -12.79 17.04
CA ASN A 163 8.87 -12.07 16.37
C ASN A 163 9.31 -10.68 15.90
N LYS A 164 10.13 -9.99 16.71
CA LYS A 164 10.75 -8.72 16.31
C LYS A 164 11.71 -8.91 15.13
N ASN A 165 12.52 -9.96 15.15
CA ASN A 165 13.40 -10.30 14.03
C ASN A 165 12.59 -10.59 12.76
N ASN A 166 11.55 -11.42 12.85
CA ASN A 166 10.73 -11.76 11.69
C ASN A 166 10.09 -10.51 11.06
N ALA A 167 9.54 -9.61 11.87
CA ALA A 167 8.92 -8.39 11.37
C ALA A 167 9.94 -7.39 10.79
N SER A 168 11.10 -7.21 11.43
CA SER A 168 12.17 -6.33 10.91
C SER A 168 12.80 -6.90 9.64
N HIS A 169 13.09 -8.20 9.61
CA HIS A 169 13.61 -8.88 8.42
C HIS A 169 12.62 -8.86 7.26
N ALA A 170 11.31 -9.00 7.50
CA ALA A 170 10.31 -8.88 6.44
C ALA A 170 10.36 -7.49 5.77
N VAL A 171 10.53 -6.42 6.56
CA VAL A 171 10.72 -5.06 6.04
C VAL A 171 12.05 -4.95 5.29
N LEU A 172 13.15 -5.46 5.87
CA LEU A 172 14.47 -5.45 5.24
C LEU A 172 14.49 -6.16 3.88
N PHE A 173 13.94 -7.37 3.79
CA PHE A 173 13.95 -8.13 2.53
C PHE A 173 13.14 -7.45 1.43
N GLU A 174 12.01 -6.85 1.78
CA GLU A 174 11.20 -6.11 0.81
C GLU A 174 11.91 -4.81 0.38
N ALA A 175 12.66 -4.16 1.29
CA ALA A 175 13.50 -3.00 0.96
C ALA A 175 14.63 -3.38 0.00
N LEU A 176 15.32 -4.51 0.24
CA LEU A 176 16.35 -5.03 -0.66
C LEU A 176 15.78 -5.36 -2.04
N ALA A 177 14.60 -5.98 -2.11
CA ALA A 177 13.92 -6.24 -3.37
C ALA A 177 13.63 -4.94 -4.14
N LEU A 178 13.17 -3.89 -3.45
CA LEU A 178 12.94 -2.59 -4.08
C LEU A 178 14.24 -1.92 -4.54
N VAL A 179 15.34 -2.02 -3.77
CA VAL A 179 16.66 -1.52 -4.19
C VAL A 179 17.10 -2.22 -5.48
N CYS A 180 17.05 -3.55 -5.52
CA CYS A 180 17.43 -4.33 -6.70
C CYS A 180 16.59 -3.96 -7.93
N HIS A 181 15.29 -3.74 -7.75
CA HIS A 181 14.40 -3.27 -8.81
C HIS A 181 14.81 -1.88 -9.32
N CYS A 182 15.08 -0.94 -8.41
CA CYS A 182 15.50 0.40 -8.78
C CYS A 182 16.87 0.43 -9.47
N THR A 183 17.78 -0.48 -9.16
CA THR A 183 19.12 -0.53 -9.78
C THR A 183 19.16 -1.33 -11.09
N ALA A 184 18.30 -2.33 -11.28
CA ALA A 184 18.23 -3.10 -12.52
C ALA A 184 17.72 -2.30 -13.74
N LEU A 185 17.20 -1.10 -13.51
CA LEU A 185 16.65 -0.22 -14.54
C LEU A 185 17.61 0.91 -14.97
N TYR A 186 18.87 0.84 -14.51
CA TYR A 186 19.99 1.69 -14.94
C TYR A 186 21.14 0.82 -15.45
#